data_AF-A0A268TGP0-F1
#
_entry.id   AF-A0A268TGP0-F1
#
_cell.length_a   1.000
_cell.length_b   1.000
_cell.length_c   1.000
_cell.angle_alpha   90.00
_cell.angle_beta   90.00
_cell.angle_gamma   90.00
#
_symmetry.space_group_name_H-M   'P 1'
#
loop_
_entity.id
_entity.type
_entity.pdbx_description
1 polymer ?
#
loop_
_entity_poly.entity_id
_entity_poly.type
_entity_poly.pdbx_seq_one_letter_code
_entity_poly.pdbx_strand_id
1 'polypeptide(L)'
;MKKILFFSVMAAVFLNASNLPVSHQTPKFPRHIEKCIDGYLYRAFINDHNEVIPGSVSQIMERGSLHEKVLPKTCKENKENSDSK
;
A
#
# COMPACT_ATOMS: atom_id res chain seq x y z
N MET A 1 -46.66 -25.72 -52.03
CA MET A 1 -45.30 -25.78 -51.43
C MET A 1 -44.98 -24.45 -50.79
N LYS A 2 -44.29 -24.49 -49.63
CA LYS A 2 -43.58 -23.38 -48.98
C LYS A 2 -44.44 -22.23 -48.43
N LYS A 3 -44.14 -21.67 -47.25
CA LYS A 3 -43.52 -22.12 -45.99
C LYS A 3 -43.78 -20.94 -45.04
N ILE A 4 -44.08 -21.28 -43.80
CA ILE A 4 -44.50 -20.39 -42.72
C ILE A 4 -43.41 -19.35 -42.43
N LEU A 5 -43.78 -18.06 -42.40
CA LEU A 5 -42.94 -16.97 -41.92
C LEU A 5 -43.14 -16.83 -40.40
N PHE A 6 -42.40 -17.62 -39.62
CA PHE A 6 -42.15 -17.33 -38.21
C PHE A 6 -40.95 -16.39 -38.14
N PHE A 7 -41.21 -15.09 -38.08
CA PHE A 7 -40.16 -14.11 -37.78
C PHE A 7 -40.15 -13.78 -36.30
N SER A 8 -39.07 -14.25 -35.65
CA SER A 8 -38.29 -13.48 -34.68
C SER A 8 -38.91 -13.19 -33.31
N VAL A 9 -38.92 -14.22 -32.44
CA VAL A 9 -38.74 -14.03 -30.99
C VAL A 9 -37.27 -14.32 -30.67
N MET A 10 -36.37 -13.37 -30.97
CA MET A 10 -34.96 -13.44 -30.58
C MET A 10 -34.50 -12.07 -30.11
N ALA A 11 -35.02 -11.63 -28.97
CA ALA A 11 -34.57 -10.41 -28.32
C ALA A 11 -34.71 -10.53 -26.80
N ALA A 12 -33.99 -11.45 -26.16
CA ALA A 12 -33.80 -11.42 -24.71
C ALA A 12 -32.72 -12.41 -24.20
N VAL A 13 -31.55 -12.50 -24.84
CA VAL A 13 -30.41 -13.21 -24.20
C VAL A 13 -29.10 -12.50 -24.49
N PHE A 14 -28.99 -11.23 -24.14
CA PHE A 14 -27.69 -10.58 -24.05
C PHE A 14 -27.62 -9.72 -22.79
N LEU A 15 -26.54 -9.96 -22.03
CA LEU A 15 -25.94 -9.10 -21.00
C LEU A 15 -26.47 -9.26 -19.57
N ASN A 16 -26.07 -10.35 -18.92
CA ASN A 16 -25.80 -10.34 -17.48
C ASN A 16 -24.37 -10.84 -17.24
N ALA A 17 -23.38 -10.00 -17.55
CA ALA A 17 -21.96 -10.29 -17.31
C ALA A 17 -21.19 -9.05 -16.78
N SER A 18 -21.85 -8.17 -16.03
CA SER A 18 -21.25 -6.90 -15.58
C SER A 18 -21.20 -6.70 -14.06
N ASN A 19 -21.43 -7.74 -13.25
CA ASN A 19 -21.33 -7.64 -11.78
C ASN A 19 -20.37 -8.69 -11.19
N LEU A 20 -19.14 -8.74 -11.70
CA LEU A 20 -18.03 -9.23 -10.87
C LEU A 20 -17.68 -8.09 -9.91
N PRO A 21 -17.88 -8.25 -8.58
CA PRO A 21 -17.41 -7.25 -7.65
C PRO A 21 -15.88 -7.21 -7.78
N VAL A 22 -15.37 -6.13 -8.38
CA VAL A 22 -13.96 -5.79 -8.30
C VAL A 22 -13.71 -5.54 -6.82
N SER A 23 -13.20 -6.56 -6.14
CA SER A 23 -12.77 -6.46 -4.75
C SER A 23 -11.66 -5.42 -4.74
N HIS A 24 -11.99 -4.20 -4.33
CA HIS A 24 -11.03 -3.15 -4.02
C HIS A 24 -10.26 -3.59 -2.78
N GLN A 25 -9.33 -4.53 -2.94
CA GLN A 25 -8.35 -4.84 -1.91
C GLN A 25 -7.46 -3.60 -1.79
N THR A 26 -7.64 -2.86 -0.71
CA THR A 26 -6.70 -1.81 -0.33
C THR A 26 -5.32 -2.46 -0.20
N PRO A 27 -4.28 -1.90 -0.84
CA PRO A 27 -2.94 -2.46 -0.72
C PRO A 27 -2.54 -2.42 0.76
N LYS A 28 -2.36 -3.61 1.35
CA LYS A 28 -1.91 -3.74 2.73
C LYS A 28 -0.40 -3.57 2.76
N PHE A 29 0.07 -2.42 3.23
CA PHE A 29 1.49 -2.19 3.41
C PHE A 29 2.02 -2.97 4.62
N PRO A 30 3.27 -3.48 4.56
CA PRO A 30 3.91 -4.10 5.72
C PRO A 30 3.98 -3.12 6.90
N ARG A 31 3.99 -3.68 8.11
CA ARG A 31 4.25 -2.89 9.32
C ARG A 31 5.66 -2.31 9.24
N HIS A 32 5.91 -1.20 9.92
CA HIS A 32 7.24 -0.59 9.97
C HIS A 32 7.57 -0.09 11.37
N ILE A 33 8.87 0.06 11.63
CA ILE A 33 9.41 0.72 12.81
C ILE A 33 10.30 1.88 12.37
N GLU A 34 10.35 2.91 13.21
CA GLU A 34 11.26 4.03 13.04
C GLU A 34 12.23 4.07 14.23
N LYS A 35 13.51 4.29 13.93
CA LYS A 35 14.56 4.44 14.95
C LYS A 35 15.45 5.61 14.65
N CYS A 36 15.83 6.31 15.70
CA CYS A 36 16.80 7.38 15.65
C CYS A 36 18.19 6.81 15.93
N ILE A 37 19.11 6.91 14.97
CA ILE A 37 20.48 6.40 15.09
C ILE A 37 21.42 7.51 14.63
N ASP A 38 22.37 7.90 15.47
CA ASP A 38 23.34 8.97 15.20
C ASP A 38 22.71 10.30 14.75
N GLY A 39 21.51 10.60 15.27
CA GLY A 39 20.76 11.82 14.93
C GLY A 39 19.97 11.76 13.62
N TYR A 40 19.94 10.60 12.94
CA TYR A 40 19.18 10.38 11.71
C TYR A 40 18.04 9.39 11.89
N LEU A 41 16.93 9.65 11.21
CA LEU A 41 15.74 8.80 11.29
C LEU A 41 15.79 7.70 10.23
N TYR A 42 15.71 6.45 10.68
CA TYR A 42 15.67 5.27 9.83
C TYR A 42 14.31 4.58 9.94
N ARG A 43 13.85 4.00 8.84
CA ARG A 43 12.66 3.14 8.76
C ARG A 43 13.05 1.75 8.31
N ALA A 44 12.50 0.74 8.98
CA ALA A 44 12.61 -0.66 8.57
C ALA A 44 11.21 -1.27 8.51
N PHE A 45 10.96 -2.13 7.51
CA PHE A 45 9.70 -2.85 7.38
C PHE A 45 9.79 -4.21 8.07
N ILE A 46 8.68 -4.63 8.66
CA ILE A 46 8.55 -5.82 9.47
C ILE A 46 7.53 -6.77 8.82
N ASN A 47 7.89 -8.04 8.72
CA ASN A 47 7.01 -9.09 8.21
C ASN A 47 5.96 -9.54 9.26
N ASP A 48 5.12 -10.50 8.89
CA ASP A 48 4.09 -11.02 9.80
C ASP A 48 4.69 -11.83 10.97
N HIS A 49 5.92 -12.32 10.83
CA HIS A 49 6.70 -13.01 11.88
C HIS A 49 7.46 -12.05 12.82
N ASN A 50 7.23 -10.74 12.69
CA ASN A 50 7.91 -9.70 13.47
C ASN A 50 9.43 -9.60 13.21
N GLU A 51 9.89 -10.00 12.03
CA GLU A 51 11.28 -9.91 11.59
C GLU A 51 11.45 -8.74 10.61
N VAL A 52 12.63 -8.12 10.62
CA VAL A 52 12.97 -7.07 9.66
C VAL A 52 13.14 -7.68 8.26
N ILE A 53 12.45 -7.12 7.28
CA ILE A 53 12.59 -7.51 5.88
C ILE A 53 13.99 -7.10 5.39
N PRO A 54 14.84 -8.02 4.92
CA PRO A 54 16.16 -7.68 4.41
C PRO A 54 16.11 -6.63 3.30
N GLY A 55 17.01 -5.64 3.33
CA GLY A 55 17.06 -4.55 2.35
C GLY A 55 15.98 -3.47 2.51
N SER A 56 15.07 -3.60 3.49
CA SER A 56 14.01 -2.61 3.73
C SER A 56 14.42 -1.44 4.61
N VAL A 57 15.63 -1.50 5.20
CA VAL A 57 16.16 -0.44 6.06
C VAL A 57 16.56 0.74 5.20
N SER A 58 15.93 1.89 5.43
CA SER A 58 16.16 3.11 4.65
C SER A 58 16.23 4.34 5.56
N GLN A 59 17.11 5.27 5.22
CA GLN A 59 17.16 6.57 5.86
C GLN A 59 15.99 7.42 5.34
N ILE A 60 15.20 7.98 6.25
CA ILE A 60 14.08 8.85 5.88
C ILE A 60 14.65 10.18 5.44
N MET A 61 14.21 10.65 4.27
CA MET A 61 14.62 11.93 3.72
C MET A 61 13.48 12.95 3.82
N GLU A 62 13.81 14.21 3.99
CA GLU A 62 12.89 15.34 3.94
C GLU A 62 13.30 16.35 2.88
N ARG A 63 12.32 17.03 2.27
CA ARG A 63 12.60 18.12 1.34
C ARG A 63 12.90 19.38 2.13
N GLY A 64 14.11 19.88 2.02
CA GLY A 64 14.49 21.17 2.59
C GLY A 64 13.82 22.31 1.84
N SER A 65 13.10 23.18 2.56
CA SER A 65 12.36 24.32 2.01
C SER A 65 13.25 25.38 1.36
N LEU A 66 14.51 25.51 1.81
CA LEU A 66 15.38 26.62 1.45
C LEU A 66 16.08 26.47 0.08
N HIS A 67 16.29 25.24 -0.40
CA HIS A 67 17.15 24.99 -1.58
C HIS A 67 16.71 23.82 -2.47
N GLU A 68 15.48 23.29 -2.31
CA GLU A 68 15.01 22.09 -3.04
C GLU A 68 16.00 20.92 -2.94
N LYS A 69 16.65 20.78 -1.76
CA LYS A 69 17.57 19.69 -1.48
C LYS A 69 16.85 18.59 -0.71
N VAL A 70 17.12 17.35 -1.08
CA VAL A 70 16.69 16.17 -0.33
C VAL A 70 17.74 15.91 0.74
N LEU A 71 17.37 16.10 2.00
CA LEU A 71 18.27 15.96 3.15
C LEU A 71 17.79 14.83 4.06
N PRO A 72 18.71 14.13 4.74
CA PRO A 72 18.32 13.17 5.77
C PRO A 72 17.48 13.85 6.84
N LYS A 73 16.34 13.25 7.17
CA LYS A 73 15.51 13.70 8.27
C LYS A 73 16.25 13.45 9.58
N THR A 74 16.47 14.51 10.32
CA THR A 74 17.14 14.44 11.61
C THR A 74 16.13 14.15 12.72
N CYS A 75 16.58 13.50 13.78
CA CYS A 75 15.78 13.20 14.95
C CYS A 75 16.63 13.38 16.21
N LYS A 76 15.96 13.61 17.35
CA LYS A 76 16.57 13.47 18.66
C LYS A 76 16.16 12.12 19.20
N GLU A 77 17.12 11.36 19.71
CA GLU A 77 16.81 10.12 20.40
C GLU A 77 16.01 10.47 21.66
N ASN A 78 14.68 10.35 21.57
CA ASN A 78 13.87 10.33 22.77
C ASN A 78 14.22 9.03 23.49
N LYS A 79 15.03 9.13 24.53
CA LYS A 79 15.17 8.09 25.54
C LYS A 79 13.83 7.97 26.27
N GLU A 80 12.81 7.42 25.60
CA GLU A 80 11.62 6.95 26.28
C GLU A 80 12.05 5.71 27.07
N ASN A 81 12.34 5.99 28.34
CA ASN A 81 12.52 5.01 29.38
C ASN A 81 11.33 4.06 29.33
N SER A 82 11.61 2.77 29.20
CA SER A 82 10.63 1.71 29.22
C SER A 82 10.07 1.56 30.65
N ASP A 83 9.16 2.43 31.05
CA ASP A 83 8.33 2.22 32.23
C ASP A 83 6.93 1.79 31.78
N SER A 84 6.86 0.56 31.25
CA SER A 84 5.64 -0.24 31.39
C SER A 84 5.60 -0.77 32.81
N LYS A 85 4.60 -0.34 33.58
CA LYS A 85 4.12 -1.07 34.74
C LYS A 85 2.60 -1.08 34.73
#